data_AF-A0A2H0L6K3-F1
#
_entry.id   AF-A0A2H0L6K3-F1
#
_cell.length_a   1.000
_cell.length_b   1.000
_cell.length_c   1.000
_cell.angle_alpha   90.00
_cell.angle_beta   90.00
_cell.angle_gamma   90.00
#
_symmetry.space_group_name_H-M   'P 1'
#
loop_
_entity.id
_entity.type
_entity.pdbx_description
1 polymer ?
#
loop_
_entity_poly.entity_id
_entity_poly.type
_entity_poly.pdbx_seq_one_letter_code
_entity_poly.pdbx_strand_id
1 'polypeptide(L)'
;MNIIDTNGIQHIFANNLTPQEDYYLVPDVEEEVEMTQLIHGRRLPATIFEIGQSGDFNEAVYLRHYKNILNKYGGRSFYNMTGFGDVSILAALLMLMEVFENRVQTQLFQNSERVTVYTSDARLTTRIGQELAGKDVEVRPVTGIS
;
A
#
# COMPACT_ATOMS: atom_id res chain seq x y z
N MET A 1 6.01 -8.68 -1.27
CA MET A 1 4.71 -8.09 -1.69
C MET A 1 4.94 -6.68 -2.20
N ASN A 2 4.36 -6.31 -3.34
CA ASN A 2 4.47 -4.95 -3.91
C ASN A 2 3.18 -4.17 -3.67
N ILE A 3 3.24 -3.06 -2.92
CA ILE A 3 2.11 -2.15 -2.69
C ILE A 3 2.30 -0.92 -3.57
N ILE A 4 1.22 -0.45 -4.19
CA ILE A 4 1.23 0.71 -5.06
C ILE A 4 0.25 1.77 -4.55
N ASP A 5 0.66 3.03 -4.64
CA ASP A 5 -0.15 4.21 -4.33
C ASP A 5 -0.86 4.74 -5.60
N THR A 6 -1.81 5.67 -5.45
CA THR A 6 -2.58 6.28 -6.55
C THR A 6 -1.67 6.88 -7.62
N ASN A 7 -0.54 7.47 -7.22
CA ASN A 7 0.49 7.99 -8.12
C ASN A 7 1.12 6.91 -9.02
N GLY A 8 1.27 5.69 -8.51
CA GLY A 8 1.78 4.57 -9.29
C GLY A 8 0.79 4.14 -10.38
N ILE A 9 -0.50 4.13 -10.07
CA ILE A 9 -1.55 3.84 -11.07
C ILE A 9 -1.60 4.90 -12.16
N GLN A 10 -1.51 6.18 -11.78
CA GLN A 10 -1.40 7.28 -12.75
C GLN A 10 -0.18 7.11 -13.65
N HIS A 11 0.96 6.69 -13.11
CA HIS A 11 2.17 6.43 -13.90
C HIS A 11 1.96 5.29 -14.91
N ILE A 12 1.33 4.19 -14.49
CA ILE A 12 1.00 3.05 -15.36
C ILE A 12 0.09 3.50 -16.51
N PHE A 13 -0.96 4.25 -16.22
CA PHE A 13 -1.87 4.75 -17.25
C PHE A 13 -1.21 5.76 -18.18
N ALA A 14 -0.44 6.72 -17.65
CA ALA A 14 0.22 7.73 -18.45
C ALA A 14 1.23 7.14 -19.45
N ASN A 15 1.91 6.04 -19.07
CA ASN A 15 2.95 5.41 -19.89
C ASN A 15 2.48 4.13 -20.60
N ASN A 16 1.20 3.75 -20.47
CA ASN A 16 0.62 2.51 -21.00
C ASN A 16 1.43 1.26 -20.60
N LEU A 17 1.84 1.18 -19.34
CA LEU A 17 2.64 0.06 -18.83
C LEU A 17 1.76 -1.18 -18.64
N THR A 18 2.38 -2.35 -18.82
CA THR A 18 1.79 -3.65 -18.50
C THR A 18 2.70 -4.33 -17.48
N PRO A 19 2.48 -4.08 -16.18
CA PRO A 19 3.38 -4.53 -15.14
C PRO A 19 3.51 -6.05 -15.16
N GLN A 20 4.74 -6.55 -15.04
CA GLN A 20 5.03 -8.00 -15.10
C GLN A 20 4.93 -8.69 -13.73
N GLU A 21 4.99 -7.91 -12.67
CA GLU A 21 4.87 -8.37 -11.28
C GLU A 21 3.46 -8.10 -10.74
N ASP A 22 3.08 -8.82 -9.68
CA ASP A 22 1.83 -8.57 -8.97
C ASP A 22 1.97 -7.34 -8.06
N TYR A 23 1.01 -6.43 -8.15
CA TYR A 23 0.90 -5.22 -7.32
C TYR A 23 -0.42 -5.23 -6.54
N TYR A 24 -0.40 -4.68 -5.34
CA TYR A 24 -1.55 -4.65 -4.44
C TYR A 24 -1.96 -3.21 -4.12
N LEU A 25 -3.27 -2.97 -4.21
CA LEU A 25 -3.95 -1.74 -3.81
C LEU A 25 -4.50 -1.91 -2.40
N VAL A 26 -4.25 -0.93 -1.54
CA VAL A 26 -4.87 -0.88 -0.21
C VAL A 26 -6.26 -0.24 -0.31
N PRO A 27 -7.19 -0.49 0.65
CA PRO A 27 -8.61 -0.13 0.49
C PRO A 27 -8.88 1.32 0.04
N ASP A 28 -8.38 2.32 0.77
CA ASP A 28 -8.61 3.72 0.33
C ASP A 28 -7.97 4.08 -1.02
N VAL A 29 -6.86 3.43 -1.40
CA VAL A 29 -6.22 3.67 -2.71
C VAL A 29 -7.02 3.00 -3.82
N GLU A 30 -7.63 1.84 -3.56
CA GLU A 30 -8.56 1.18 -4.47
C GLU A 30 -9.73 2.11 -4.81
N GLU A 31 -10.39 2.68 -3.82
CA GLU A 31 -11.50 3.64 -4.02
C GLU A 31 -11.06 4.86 -4.87
N GLU A 32 -9.88 5.43 -4.59
CA GLU A 32 -9.31 6.53 -5.38
C GLU A 32 -9.02 6.12 -6.84
N VAL A 33 -8.62 4.87 -7.04
CA VAL A 33 -8.29 4.32 -8.35
C VAL A 33 -9.54 4.00 -9.16
N GLU A 34 -10.61 3.48 -8.55
CA GLU A 34 -11.91 3.30 -9.23
C GLU A 34 -12.41 4.61 -9.82
N MET A 35 -12.32 5.70 -9.04
CA MET A 35 -12.64 7.05 -9.52
C MET A 35 -11.75 7.47 -10.69
N THR A 36 -10.46 7.15 -10.64
CA THR A 36 -9.51 7.42 -11.73
C THR A 36 -9.84 6.62 -13.00
N GLN A 37 -10.22 5.34 -12.87
CA GLN A 37 -10.66 4.50 -13.99
C GLN A 37 -11.91 5.07 -14.67
N LEU A 38 -12.89 5.54 -13.89
CA LEU A 38 -14.11 6.17 -14.40
C LEU A 38 -13.80 7.43 -15.22
N ILE A 39 -12.85 8.26 -14.76
CA ILE A 39 -12.45 9.49 -15.46
C ILE A 39 -11.68 9.20 -16.75
N HIS A 40 -10.76 8.23 -16.72
CA HIS A 40 -9.89 7.93 -17.85
C HIS A 40 -10.45 6.87 -18.83
N GLY A 41 -11.53 6.18 -18.49
CA GLY A 41 -12.15 5.14 -19.31
C GLY A 41 -11.26 3.91 -19.52
N ARG A 42 -10.34 3.64 -18.58
CA ARG A 42 -9.36 2.55 -18.67
C ARG A 42 -9.53 1.57 -17.52
N ARG A 43 -9.31 0.28 -17.81
CA ARG A 43 -9.28 -0.78 -16.78
C ARG A 43 -7.87 -0.95 -16.24
N LEU A 44 -7.78 -1.40 -14.99
CA LEU A 44 -6.52 -1.79 -14.37
C LEU A 44 -5.94 -3.02 -15.10
N PRO A 45 -4.61 -3.12 -15.20
CA PRO A 45 -3.96 -4.36 -15.62
C PRO A 45 -4.36 -5.54 -14.72
N ALA A 46 -4.37 -6.75 -15.27
CA ALA A 46 -4.72 -7.97 -14.53
C ALA A 46 -3.71 -8.36 -13.43
N THR A 47 -2.55 -7.70 -13.40
CA THR A 47 -1.50 -7.87 -12.39
C THR A 47 -1.66 -6.93 -11.18
N ILE A 48 -2.74 -6.14 -11.14
CA ILE A 48 -3.06 -5.27 -10.01
C ILE A 48 -4.26 -5.84 -9.27
N PHE A 49 -4.05 -6.15 -7.99
CA PHE A 49 -5.02 -6.82 -7.12
C PHE A 49 -5.37 -5.94 -5.93
N GLU A 50 -6.51 -6.21 -5.33
CA GLU A 50 -6.87 -5.67 -4.02
C GLU A 50 -6.05 -6.39 -2.95
N ILE A 51 -5.53 -5.67 -1.96
CA ILE A 51 -4.77 -6.29 -0.87
C ILE A 51 -5.61 -7.28 -0.07
N GLY A 52 -6.94 -7.08 -0.02
CA GLY A 52 -7.87 -8.01 0.62
C GLY A 52 -7.87 -9.42 0.01
N GLN A 53 -7.40 -9.57 -1.24
CA GLN A 53 -7.27 -10.86 -1.90
C GLN A 53 -5.97 -11.60 -1.51
N SER A 54 -5.04 -10.93 -0.82
CA SER A 54 -3.85 -11.57 -0.28
C SER A 54 -4.19 -12.44 0.94
N GLY A 55 -3.62 -13.66 0.99
CA GLY A 55 -3.69 -14.52 2.16
C GLY A 55 -3.00 -13.96 3.41
N ASP A 56 -2.25 -12.86 3.27
CA ASP A 56 -1.55 -12.18 4.36
C ASP A 56 -2.38 -11.05 4.95
N PHE A 57 -3.51 -10.70 4.32
CA PHE A 57 -4.36 -9.61 4.77
C PHE A 57 -5.24 -10.03 5.94
N ASN A 58 -5.00 -9.43 7.10
CA ASN A 58 -5.85 -9.58 8.28
C ASN A 58 -6.63 -8.28 8.51
N GLU A 59 -7.92 -8.29 8.14
CA GLU A 59 -8.79 -7.12 8.21
C GLU A 59 -8.91 -6.55 9.63
N ALA A 60 -9.03 -7.40 10.65
CA ALA A 60 -9.16 -6.95 12.04
C ALA A 60 -7.89 -6.23 12.53
N VAL A 61 -6.72 -6.75 12.18
CA VAL A 61 -5.42 -6.13 12.51
C VAL A 61 -5.23 -4.84 11.70
N TYR A 62 -5.61 -4.85 10.42
CA TYR A 62 -5.60 -3.67 9.54
C TYR A 62 -6.45 -2.54 10.13
N LEU A 63 -7.72 -2.78 10.46
CA LEU A 63 -8.63 -1.75 10.98
C LEU A 63 -8.14 -1.17 12.32
N ARG A 64 -7.51 -1.99 13.16
CA ARG A 64 -6.89 -1.53 14.41
C ARG A 64 -5.75 -0.55 14.13
N HIS A 65 -4.82 -0.89 13.22
CA HIS A 65 -3.73 0.00 12.84
C HIS A 65 -4.23 1.24 12.10
N TYR A 66 -5.22 1.07 11.22
CA TYR A 66 -5.87 2.15 10.50
C TYR A 66 -6.42 3.19 11.46
N LYS A 67 -7.21 2.78 12.46
CA LYS A 67 -7.71 3.67 13.51
C LYS A 67 -6.57 4.40 14.23
N ASN A 68 -5.48 3.70 14.56
CA ASN A 68 -4.37 4.31 15.29
C ASN A 68 -3.64 5.36 14.45
N ILE A 69 -3.32 5.04 13.19
CA ILE A 69 -2.70 5.96 12.24
C ILE A 69 -3.64 7.11 11.90
N LEU A 70 -4.95 6.85 11.82
CA LEU A 70 -6.00 7.87 11.62
C LEU A 70 -6.03 8.92 12.73
N ASN A 71 -5.60 8.58 13.93
CA ASN A 71 -5.51 9.53 15.04
C ASN A 71 -4.12 10.15 15.21
N LYS A 72 -3.06 9.51 14.70
CA LYS A 72 -1.67 9.93 14.90
C LYS A 72 -1.24 11.13 14.03
N TYR A 73 -1.61 11.15 12.76
CA TYR A 73 -1.18 12.18 11.82
C TYR A 73 -2.19 13.33 11.60
N GLY A 74 -1.71 14.56 11.48
CA GLY A 74 -2.56 15.69 11.05
C GLY A 74 -2.67 15.78 9.53
N GLY A 75 -3.45 16.75 9.02
CA GLY A 75 -3.44 17.14 7.60
C GLY A 75 -4.36 16.33 6.69
N ARG A 76 -5.34 15.64 7.25
CA ARG A 76 -6.41 14.96 6.52
C ARG A 76 -7.62 15.86 6.39
N SER A 77 -8.28 15.82 5.25
CA SER A 77 -9.53 16.54 5.02
C SER A 77 -10.59 15.54 4.63
N PHE A 78 -11.53 15.25 5.54
CA PHE A 78 -12.73 14.49 5.21
C PHE A 78 -13.54 15.17 4.09
N TYR A 79 -13.50 16.51 4.04
CA TYR A 79 -14.20 17.28 3.02
C TYR A 79 -13.60 17.08 1.62
N ASN A 80 -12.27 16.95 1.53
CA ASN A 80 -11.59 16.72 0.24
C ASN A 80 -11.24 15.25 0.00
N MET A 81 -11.56 14.35 0.95
CA MET A 81 -11.10 12.96 0.98
C MET A 81 -9.58 12.80 0.77
N THR A 82 -8.78 13.79 1.16
CA THR A 82 -7.32 13.79 0.90
C THR A 82 -6.53 13.20 2.06
N GLY A 83 -5.56 12.36 1.73
CA GLY A 83 -4.58 11.82 2.68
C GLY A 83 -5.08 10.58 3.42
N PHE A 84 -6.14 9.93 2.95
CA PHE A 84 -6.61 8.63 3.44
C PHE A 84 -5.82 7.48 2.81
N GLY A 85 -5.45 7.57 1.52
CA GLY A 85 -4.50 6.63 0.88
C GLY A 85 -3.22 6.39 1.69
N ASP A 86 -2.53 7.46 2.12
CA ASP A 86 -1.35 7.38 3.00
C ASP A 86 -1.60 6.55 4.29
N VAL A 87 -2.79 6.72 4.88
CA VAL A 87 -3.19 6.06 6.13
C VAL A 87 -3.39 4.59 5.89
N SER A 88 -4.12 4.27 4.82
CA SER A 88 -4.38 2.92 4.38
C SER A 88 -3.08 2.18 4.10
N ILE A 89 -2.12 2.83 3.41
CA ILE A 89 -0.80 2.25 3.14
C ILE A 89 -0.06 1.97 4.44
N LEU A 90 0.06 2.96 5.34
CA LEU A 90 0.77 2.77 6.61
C LEU A 90 0.10 1.69 7.49
N ALA A 91 -1.22 1.66 7.54
CA ALA A 91 -1.98 0.66 8.27
C ALA A 91 -1.78 -0.75 7.71
N ALA A 92 -1.80 -0.89 6.38
CA ALA A 92 -1.52 -2.15 5.69
C ALA A 92 -0.10 -2.64 5.98
N LEU A 93 0.90 -1.75 5.93
CA LEU A 93 2.29 -2.11 6.23
C LEU A 93 2.45 -2.59 7.67
N LEU A 94 1.89 -1.87 8.65
CA LEU A 94 1.93 -2.29 10.05
C LEU A 94 1.22 -3.63 10.27
N MET A 95 0.10 -3.85 9.59
CA MET A 95 -0.61 -5.13 9.62
C MET A 95 0.26 -6.25 9.06
N LEU A 96 0.87 -6.06 7.89
CA LEU A 96 1.75 -7.07 7.27
C LEU A 96 2.93 -7.41 8.18
N MET A 97 3.58 -6.40 8.78
CA MET A 97 4.70 -6.64 9.69
C MET A 97 4.26 -7.47 10.90
N GLU A 98 3.10 -7.16 11.48
CA GLU A 98 2.57 -7.93 12.61
C GLU A 98 2.19 -9.37 12.19
N VAL A 99 1.57 -9.55 11.03
CA VAL A 99 1.25 -10.89 10.49
C VAL A 99 2.51 -11.70 10.26
N PHE A 100 3.56 -11.12 9.67
CA PHE A 100 4.82 -11.79 9.40
C PHE A 100 5.56 -12.16 10.69
N GLU A 101 5.60 -11.27 11.68
CA GLU A 101 6.19 -11.57 12.99
C GLU A 101 5.49 -12.72 13.70
N ASN A 102 4.16 -12.74 13.68
CA ASN A 102 3.37 -13.83 14.27
C ASN A 102 3.59 -15.17 13.54
N ARG A 103 3.83 -15.15 12.23
CA ARG A 103 4.22 -16.36 11.47
C ARG A 103 5.61 -16.86 11.83
N VAL A 104 6.58 -15.96 11.98
CA VAL A 104 7.95 -16.34 12.40
C VAL A 104 7.92 -17.00 13.79
N GLN A 105 7.06 -16.54 14.70
CA GLN A 105 6.90 -17.19 16.01
C GLN A 105 6.31 -18.60 15.94
N THR A 106 5.59 -18.94 14.87
CA THR A 106 4.90 -20.22 14.70
C THR A 106 5.61 -21.18 13.74
N GLN A 107 6.60 -20.71 12.97
CA GLN A 107 7.34 -21.51 11.99
C GLN A 107 8.79 -21.75 12.42
N LEU A 108 9.31 -22.96 12.12
CA LEU A 108 10.69 -23.37 12.41
C LEU A 108 11.75 -22.65 11.55
N PHE A 109 11.35 -22.05 10.42
CA PHE A 109 12.24 -21.35 9.50
C PHE A 109 11.83 -19.89 9.35
N GLN A 110 12.84 -19.00 9.29
CA GLN A 110 12.62 -17.58 9.04
C GLN A 110 12.31 -17.36 7.56
N ASN A 111 11.04 -17.17 7.23
CA ASN A 111 10.63 -16.59 5.96
C ASN A 111 10.52 -15.08 6.16
N SER A 112 11.57 -14.32 5.85
CA SER A 112 11.48 -12.86 5.81
C SER A 112 10.80 -12.43 4.52
N GLU A 113 9.54 -12.00 4.63
CA GLU A 113 8.77 -11.49 3.51
C GLU A 113 9.01 -9.99 3.38
N ARG A 114 9.73 -9.59 2.33
CA ARG A 114 9.98 -8.17 2.02
C ARG A 114 8.73 -7.52 1.42
N VAL A 115 8.39 -6.33 1.90
CA VAL A 115 7.34 -5.49 1.31
C VAL A 115 7.98 -4.31 0.58
N THR A 116 7.59 -4.08 -0.67
CA THR A 116 8.04 -2.95 -1.48
C THR A 116 6.87 -2.00 -1.69
N VAL A 117 7.05 -0.71 -1.40
CA VAL A 117 6.04 0.34 -1.63
C VAL A 117 6.48 1.22 -2.78
N TYR A 118 5.64 1.34 -3.81
CA TYR A 118 5.88 2.19 -4.97
C TYR A 118 5.14 3.52 -4.82
N THR A 119 5.87 4.58 -4.52
CA THR A 119 5.32 5.93 -4.39
C THR A 119 6.34 7.00 -4.78
N SER A 120 5.85 8.16 -5.20
CA SER A 120 6.64 9.37 -5.41
C SER A 120 6.39 10.42 -4.31
N ASP A 121 5.55 10.10 -3.32
CA ASP A 121 5.21 11.03 -2.24
C ASP A 121 6.31 11.03 -1.17
N ALA A 122 6.98 12.17 -1.03
CA ALA A 122 8.05 12.36 -0.05
C ALA A 122 7.55 12.32 1.40
N ARG A 123 6.32 12.78 1.68
CA ARG A 123 5.71 12.71 3.02
C ARG A 123 5.39 11.28 3.38
N LEU A 124 4.81 10.50 2.48
CA LEU A 124 4.54 9.08 2.69
C LEU A 124 5.85 8.31 2.93
N THR A 125 6.86 8.54 2.10
CA THR A 125 8.20 7.95 2.25
C THR A 125 8.78 8.24 3.64
N THR A 126 8.69 9.49 4.10
CA THR A 126 9.17 9.91 5.42
C THR A 126 8.41 9.20 6.54
N ARG A 127 7.09 9.11 6.45
CA ARG A 127 6.24 8.43 7.44
C ARG A 127 6.53 6.94 7.52
N ILE A 128 6.72 6.26 6.37
CA ILE A 128 7.13 4.85 6.31
C ILE A 128 8.45 4.68 7.07
N GLY A 129 9.45 5.53 6.80
CA GLY A 129 10.73 5.48 7.50
C GLY A 129 10.63 5.69 9.01
N GLN A 130 9.66 6.49 9.48
CA GLN A 130 9.43 6.74 10.91
C GLN A 130 8.71 5.57 11.60
N GLU A 131 7.66 5.02 11.00
CA GLU A 131 6.84 3.97 11.63
C GLU A 131 7.46 2.58 11.53
N LEU A 132 8.24 2.34 10.48
CA LEU A 132 8.73 1.00 10.10
C LEU A 132 10.26 0.92 10.15
N ALA A 133 10.90 1.79 10.94
CA ALA A 133 12.34 1.77 11.14
C ALA A 133 12.80 0.39 11.62
N GLY A 134 13.73 -0.23 10.87
CA GLY A 134 14.25 -1.57 11.18
C GLY A 134 13.35 -2.74 10.76
N LYS A 135 12.29 -2.49 9.99
CA LYS A 135 11.47 -3.52 9.34
C LYS A 135 11.90 -3.74 7.89
N ASP A 136 11.57 -4.90 7.32
CA ASP A 136 11.88 -5.27 5.93
C ASP A 136 10.89 -4.62 4.93
N VAL A 137 10.83 -3.28 4.96
CA VAL A 137 10.02 -2.45 4.05
C VAL A 137 10.92 -1.58 3.19
N GLU A 138 10.82 -1.73 1.87
CA GLU A 138 11.57 -0.98 0.88
C GLU A 138 10.66 0.03 0.18
N VAL A 139 11.05 1.30 0.07
CA VAL A 139 10.30 2.29 -0.71
C VAL A 139 11.01 2.53 -2.04
N ARG A 140 10.29 2.41 -3.15
CA ARG A 140 10.79 2.63 -4.51
C ARG A 140 10.01 3.73 -5.21
N PRO A 141 10.66 4.50 -6.11
CA PRO A 141 9.96 5.47 -6.94
C PRO A 141 9.01 4.74 -7.91
N VAL A 142 7.92 5.40 -8.32
CA VAL A 142 6.95 4.82 -9.27
C VAL A 142 7.57 4.50 -10.64
N THR A 143 8.69 5.14 -11.00
CA THR A 143 9.45 4.82 -12.21
C THR A 143 10.10 3.44 -12.19
N GLY A 144 10.12 2.77 -11.02
CA GLY A 144 10.56 1.39 -10.88
C GLY A 144 9.47 0.35 -11.18
N ILE A 145 8.26 0.78 -11.56
CA ILE A 145 7.20 -0.11 -12.03
C ILE A 145 7.47 -0.44 -13.50
N SER A 146 7.58 -1.72 -13.83
CA SER A 146 7.89 -2.21 -15.18
C SER A 146 6.97 -3.34 -15.61
#